data_AF-A1E8I1-F1
#
_entry.id   AF-A1E8I1-F1
#
_cell.length_a   1.000
_cell.length_b   1.000
_cell.length_c   1.000
_cell.angle_alpha   90.00
_cell.angle_beta   90.00
_cell.angle_gamma   90.00
#
_symmetry.space_group_name_H-M   'P 1'
#
loop_
_entity.id
_entity.type
_entity.pdbx_description
1 polymer ?
#
loop_
_entity_poly.entity_id
_entity_poly.type
_entity_poly.pdbx_seq_one_letter_code
_entity_poly.pdbx_strand_id
1 'polypeptide(L)'
;KREQINALTAFLDLSQVYGSEEKLALNLRNLSNDGGLLRVNTEFNDNGRELLPFSTLQAQMCATRKRVTNDTNAKEVPCFIAGDVRVDENVALTSIHTLFMREHNRLAQSLKRLNPHWDSETLYQESRKIMGAYTQIFVFRDYLPHILGDNAVRTQIGPYSGYNPNVDPSISNVFATAAYRFAHLAIQP
;
A
#
# COMPACT_ATOMS: atom_id res chain seq x y z
N LYS A 1 -25.08 -17.67 13.50
CA LYS A 1 -24.03 -16.74 13.99
C LYS A 1 -23.67 -15.80 12.84
N ARG A 2 -23.54 -14.49 13.08
CA ARG A 2 -23.28 -13.49 12.03
C ARG A 2 -21.78 -13.16 12.02
N GLU A 3 -21.16 -13.14 10.86
CA GLU A 3 -19.73 -12.85 10.65
C GLU A 3 -19.54 -11.70 9.64
N GLN A 4 -18.29 -11.22 9.50
CA GLN A 4 -17.89 -10.17 8.55
C GLN A 4 -16.89 -10.71 7.52
N ILE A 5 -16.72 -9.99 6.41
CA ILE A 5 -15.84 -10.36 5.29
C ILE A 5 -14.57 -9.48 5.34
N ASN A 6 -13.40 -10.10 5.17
CA ASN A 6 -12.17 -9.39 4.86
C ASN A 6 -12.03 -9.26 3.34
N ALA A 7 -11.99 -8.03 2.82
CA ALA A 7 -11.82 -7.75 1.39
C ALA A 7 -10.36 -7.70 0.95
N LEU A 8 -9.41 -7.80 1.88
CA LEU A 8 -7.98 -7.73 1.62
C LEU A 8 -7.30 -9.09 1.81
N THR A 9 -6.12 -9.26 1.21
CA THR A 9 -5.25 -10.40 1.54
C THR A 9 -4.83 -10.33 3.01
N ALA A 10 -4.78 -11.49 3.69
CA ALA A 10 -4.37 -11.56 5.09
C ALA A 10 -2.85 -11.47 5.28
N PHE A 11 -2.09 -11.68 4.21
CA PHE A 11 -0.63 -11.71 4.23
C PHE A 11 -0.03 -10.30 4.27
N LEU A 12 1.18 -10.19 4.80
CA LEU A 12 2.02 -9.00 4.67
C LEU A 12 2.68 -8.99 3.28
N ASP A 13 1.89 -8.73 2.24
CA ASP A 13 2.27 -8.80 0.82
C ASP A 13 2.22 -7.45 0.09
N LEU A 14 2.04 -6.38 0.86
CA LEU A 14 1.89 -5.00 0.39
C LEU A 14 0.66 -4.80 -0.54
N SER A 15 -0.42 -5.56 -0.32
CA SER A 15 -1.68 -5.41 -1.08
C SER A 15 -2.31 -4.01 -0.99
N GLN A 16 -1.95 -3.18 0.00
CA GLN A 16 -2.36 -1.77 0.03
C GLN A 16 -1.75 -0.93 -1.11
N VAL A 17 -0.67 -1.41 -1.75
CA VAL A 17 -0.10 -0.80 -2.97
C VAL A 17 -0.56 -1.54 -4.22
N TYR A 18 -0.59 -2.88 -4.18
CA TYR A 18 -0.81 -3.71 -5.38
C TYR A 18 -2.26 -4.14 -5.61
N GLY A 19 -3.15 -3.91 -4.65
CA GLY A 19 -4.52 -4.40 -4.68
C GLY A 19 -4.65 -5.84 -4.21
N SER A 20 -5.85 -6.19 -3.72
CA SER A 20 -6.23 -7.56 -3.34
C SER A 20 -7.08 -8.27 -4.40
N GLU A 21 -7.34 -7.59 -5.52
CA GLU A 21 -8.10 -8.12 -6.66
C GLU A 21 -7.31 -7.91 -7.96
N GLU A 22 -7.34 -8.91 -8.84
CA GLU A 22 -6.57 -8.90 -10.10
C GLU A 22 -6.91 -7.69 -10.99
N LYS A 23 -8.19 -7.33 -11.09
CA LYS A 23 -8.64 -6.19 -11.91
C LYS A 23 -8.09 -4.86 -11.38
N LEU A 24 -8.07 -4.67 -10.06
CA LEU A 24 -7.47 -3.48 -9.46
C LEU A 24 -5.95 -3.49 -9.64
N ALA A 25 -5.29 -4.62 -9.39
CA ALA A 25 -3.85 -4.79 -9.57
C ALA A 25 -3.43 -4.44 -11.00
N LEU A 26 -4.16 -4.92 -12.01
CA LEU A 26 -3.89 -4.60 -13.42
C LEU A 26 -4.11 -3.10 -13.71
N ASN A 27 -5.18 -2.50 -13.17
CA ASN A 27 -5.47 -1.08 -13.34
C ASN A 27 -4.39 -0.18 -12.72
N LEU A 28 -3.72 -0.61 -11.66
CA LEU A 28 -2.65 0.14 -11.00
C LEU A 28 -1.32 0.07 -11.75
N ARG A 29 -1.16 -0.84 -12.72
CA ARG A 29 0.07 -1.01 -13.50
C ARG A 29 0.13 -0.09 -14.71
N ASN A 30 1.33 0.38 -15.04
CA ASN A 30 1.59 1.07 -16.28
C ASN A 30 1.79 0.04 -17.39
N LEU A 31 0.78 -0.12 -18.24
CA LEU A 31 0.77 -1.08 -19.34
C LEU A 31 1.22 -0.46 -20.67
N SER A 32 1.59 0.83 -20.68
CA SER A 32 1.99 1.55 -21.89
C SER A 32 3.45 1.31 -22.29
N ASN A 33 4.25 0.63 -21.46
CA ASN A 33 5.65 0.30 -21.74
C ASN A 33 6.06 -1.05 -21.12
N ASP A 34 7.29 -1.49 -21.41
CA ASP A 34 7.86 -2.75 -20.94
C ASP A 34 8.60 -2.63 -19.59
N GLY A 35 8.40 -1.53 -18.86
CA GLY A 35 9.18 -1.20 -17.65
C GLY A 35 8.69 -1.86 -16.36
N GLY A 36 7.53 -2.54 -16.37
CA GLY A 36 6.96 -3.18 -15.19
C GLY A 36 6.60 -2.21 -14.06
N LEU A 37 6.23 -0.97 -14.41
CA LEU A 37 5.99 0.12 -13.45
C LEU A 37 4.54 0.14 -12.94
N LEU A 38 4.33 0.79 -11.79
CA LEU A 38 3.03 1.28 -11.38
C LEU A 38 2.69 2.59 -12.10
N ARG A 39 1.39 2.85 -12.30
CA ARG A 39 0.91 4.14 -12.81
C ARG A 39 1.19 5.26 -11.83
N VAL A 40 1.34 6.44 -12.40
CA VAL A 40 1.61 7.68 -11.68
C VAL A 40 0.65 8.77 -12.14
N ASN A 41 0.56 9.84 -11.38
CA ASN A 41 -0.23 11.00 -11.75
C ASN A 41 0.33 11.64 -13.03
N THR A 42 -0.55 11.94 -13.98
CA THR A 42 -0.19 12.57 -15.26
C THR A 42 -0.41 14.08 -15.26
N GLU A 43 -1.06 14.62 -14.23
CA GLU A 43 -1.42 16.05 -14.15
C GLU A 43 -0.54 16.82 -13.17
N PHE A 44 -0.10 16.17 -12.08
CA PHE A 44 0.66 16.79 -11.02
C PHE A 44 1.89 15.97 -10.64
N ASN A 45 2.93 16.67 -10.20
CA ASN A 45 4.11 16.07 -9.58
C ASN A 45 4.45 16.82 -8.30
N ASP A 46 5.29 16.21 -7.47
CA ASP A 46 5.85 16.79 -6.25
C ASP A 46 7.33 17.06 -6.48
N ASN A 47 7.66 18.30 -6.85
CA ASN A 47 9.03 18.74 -7.13
C ASN A 47 9.77 17.84 -8.13
N GLY A 48 9.08 17.48 -9.23
CA GLY A 48 9.59 16.58 -10.25
C GLY A 48 9.51 15.09 -9.91
N ARG A 49 8.95 14.71 -8.75
CA ARG A 49 8.72 13.31 -8.36
C ARG A 49 7.27 12.91 -8.51
N GLU A 50 7.05 11.62 -8.72
CA GLU A 50 5.78 11.03 -9.07
C GLU A 50 4.77 11.12 -7.91
N LEU A 51 3.51 11.41 -8.22
CA LEU A 51 2.38 11.28 -7.28
C LEU A 51 1.54 10.06 -7.67
N LEU A 52 0.69 9.60 -6.76
CA LEU A 52 -0.29 8.54 -7.05
C LEU A 52 -1.26 8.99 -8.16
N PRO A 53 -1.72 8.08 -9.03
CA PRO A 53 -2.73 8.41 -10.02
C PRO A 53 -4.06 8.76 -9.33
N PHE A 54 -4.90 9.57 -9.99
CA PHE A 54 -6.25 9.83 -9.50
C PHE A 54 -7.19 8.65 -9.79
N SER A 55 -8.13 8.45 -8.89
CA SER A 55 -9.26 7.55 -9.12
C SER A 55 -10.17 8.10 -10.21
N THR A 56 -10.61 7.23 -11.12
CA THR A 56 -11.63 7.57 -12.12
C THR A 56 -13.04 7.57 -11.56
N LEU A 57 -13.22 7.03 -10.35
CA LEU A 57 -14.51 7.09 -9.65
C LEU A 57 -14.71 8.53 -9.18
N GLN A 58 -15.81 9.15 -9.60
CA GLN A 58 -16.25 10.48 -9.17
C GLN A 58 -16.74 10.46 -7.71
N ALA A 59 -15.97 9.88 -6.79
CA ALA A 59 -16.18 10.09 -5.37
C ALA A 59 -15.75 11.53 -5.06
N GLN A 60 -16.72 12.41 -4.85
CA GLN A 60 -16.45 13.82 -4.52
C GLN A 60 -15.88 14.03 -3.11
N MET A 61 -15.48 12.96 -2.39
CA MET A 61 -15.02 13.05 -1.01
C MET A 61 -13.76 13.92 -0.89
N CYS A 62 -12.83 13.85 -1.85
CA CYS A 62 -11.61 14.66 -1.85
C CYS A 62 -11.79 16.00 -2.59
N ALA A 63 -12.79 16.10 -3.48
CA ALA A 63 -13.11 17.28 -4.28
C ALA A 63 -13.82 18.36 -3.42
N THR A 64 -13.08 18.91 -2.45
CA THR A 64 -13.58 19.90 -1.49
C THR A 64 -12.90 21.26 -1.61
N ARG A 65 -11.99 21.44 -2.57
CA ARG A 65 -11.11 22.61 -2.66
C ARG A 65 -11.91 23.89 -2.82
N LYS A 66 -12.88 23.92 -3.74
CA LYS A 66 -13.71 25.12 -3.96
C LYS A 66 -14.43 25.56 -2.69
N ARG A 67 -14.93 24.58 -1.91
CA ARG A 67 -15.62 24.82 -0.63
C ARG A 67 -14.65 25.34 0.43
N VAL A 68 -13.49 24.71 0.57
CA VAL A 68 -12.49 25.06 1.60
C VAL A 68 -11.85 26.43 1.32
N THR A 69 -11.59 26.77 0.06
CA THR A 69 -10.97 28.05 -0.32
C THR A 69 -11.97 29.16 -0.61
N ASN A 70 -13.27 28.86 -0.61
CA ASN A 70 -14.35 29.76 -1.05
C ASN A 70 -14.09 30.39 -2.45
N ASP A 71 -13.51 29.60 -3.36
CA ASP A 71 -13.19 30.00 -4.74
C ASP A 71 -13.87 29.04 -5.72
N THR A 72 -14.89 29.52 -6.43
CA THR A 72 -15.65 28.72 -7.39
C THR A 72 -14.86 28.33 -8.63
N ASN A 73 -13.77 29.03 -8.92
CA ASN A 73 -12.86 28.78 -10.04
C ASN A 73 -11.72 27.82 -9.68
N ALA A 74 -11.55 27.47 -8.40
CA ALA A 74 -10.51 26.54 -7.98
C ALA A 74 -10.69 25.17 -8.65
N LYS A 75 -9.62 24.62 -9.24
CA LYS A 75 -9.65 23.26 -9.81
C LYS A 75 -9.75 22.24 -8.67
N GLU A 76 -10.78 21.41 -8.71
CA GLU A 76 -10.93 20.31 -7.76
C GLU A 76 -9.85 19.25 -7.93
N VAL A 77 -9.51 18.61 -6.80
CA VAL A 77 -8.52 17.52 -6.76
C VAL A 77 -9.27 16.22 -6.44
N PRO A 78 -9.32 15.26 -7.36
CA PRO A 78 -9.91 13.95 -7.08
C PRO A 78 -9.11 13.17 -6.04
N CYS A 79 -9.75 12.16 -5.46
CA CYS A 79 -9.06 11.19 -4.62
C CYS A 79 -8.00 10.41 -5.41
N PHE A 80 -6.92 10.01 -4.75
CA PHE A 80 -5.95 9.09 -5.34
C PHE A 80 -6.53 7.68 -5.48
N ILE A 81 -5.86 6.84 -6.27
CA ILE A 81 -6.10 5.40 -6.32
C ILE A 81 -4.82 4.64 -5.97
N ALA A 82 -4.99 3.63 -5.12
CA ALA A 82 -3.95 2.68 -4.73
C ALA A 82 -4.58 1.29 -4.53
N GLY A 83 -3.81 0.35 -3.98
CA GLY A 83 -4.30 -1.01 -3.68
C GLY A 83 -5.35 -1.07 -2.56
N ASP A 84 -5.36 -0.09 -1.66
CA ASP A 84 -6.40 0.10 -0.65
C ASP A 84 -7.20 1.38 -0.89
N VAL A 85 -8.52 1.30 -0.70
CA VAL A 85 -9.47 2.40 -0.97
C VAL A 85 -9.38 3.57 0.02
N ARG A 86 -8.67 3.41 1.14
CA ARG A 86 -8.52 4.42 2.19
C ARG A 86 -7.27 5.29 2.02
N VAL A 87 -6.61 5.23 0.86
CA VAL A 87 -5.35 5.96 0.59
C VAL A 87 -5.43 7.47 0.87
N ASP A 88 -6.62 8.07 0.77
CA ASP A 88 -6.88 9.50 1.05
C ASP A 88 -7.43 9.78 2.45
N GLU A 89 -7.43 8.82 3.39
CA GLU A 89 -7.96 9.03 4.75
C GLU A 89 -7.21 10.14 5.50
N ASN A 90 -5.89 10.22 5.32
CA ASN A 90 -5.08 11.34 5.78
C ASN A 90 -3.79 11.47 4.95
N VAL A 91 -3.20 12.67 4.96
CA VAL A 91 -2.02 13.01 4.13
C VAL A 91 -0.79 12.17 4.48
N ALA A 92 -0.61 11.78 5.75
CA ALA A 92 0.52 10.94 6.16
C ALA A 92 0.42 9.53 5.54
N LEU A 93 -0.78 8.94 5.54
CA LEU A 93 -1.05 7.67 4.87
C LEU A 93 -0.82 7.79 3.36
N THR A 94 -1.38 8.81 2.71
CA THR A 94 -1.17 9.07 1.27
C THR A 94 0.32 9.19 0.93
N SER A 95 1.11 9.82 1.81
CA SER A 95 2.55 9.97 1.64
C SER A 95 3.28 8.63 1.68
N ILE A 96 2.90 7.72 2.58
CA ILE A 96 3.48 6.36 2.65
C ILE A 96 3.12 5.55 1.40
N HIS A 97 1.87 5.61 0.94
CA HIS A 97 1.47 4.94 -0.32
C HIS A 97 2.26 5.48 -1.52
N THR A 98 2.44 6.81 -1.59
CA THR A 98 3.24 7.45 -2.65
C THR A 98 4.70 7.01 -2.57
N LEU A 99 5.28 6.93 -1.37
CA LEU A 99 6.65 6.46 -1.15
C LEU A 99 6.84 5.02 -1.66
N PHE A 100 5.93 4.10 -1.32
CA PHE A 100 6.04 2.72 -1.78
C PHE A 100 5.84 2.56 -3.28
N MET A 101 4.95 3.34 -3.89
CA MET A 101 4.81 3.38 -5.35
C MET A 101 6.10 3.88 -6.03
N ARG A 102 6.73 4.93 -5.49
CA ARG A 102 8.03 5.43 -5.98
C ARG A 102 9.13 4.38 -5.83
N GLU A 103 9.21 3.69 -4.69
CA GLU A 103 10.22 2.66 -4.46
C GLU A 103 10.03 1.45 -5.38
N HIS A 104 8.80 1.02 -5.63
CA HIS A 104 8.52 0.00 -6.65
C HIS A 104 9.07 0.43 -8.02
N ASN A 105 8.75 1.64 -8.48
CA ASN A 105 9.20 2.14 -9.78
C ASN A 105 10.74 2.27 -9.83
N ARG A 106 11.39 2.69 -8.73
CA ARG A 106 12.85 2.74 -8.61
C ARG A 106 13.48 1.35 -8.72
N LEU A 107 12.90 0.35 -8.05
CA LEU A 107 13.34 -1.04 -8.11
C LEU A 107 13.18 -1.62 -9.52
N ALA A 108 12.01 -1.47 -10.13
CA ALA A 108 11.73 -1.96 -11.49
C ALA A 108 12.70 -1.36 -12.51
N GLN A 109 12.97 -0.05 -12.45
CA GLN A 109 13.95 0.59 -13.32
C GLN A 109 15.37 0.06 -13.08
N SER A 110 15.75 -0.17 -11.83
CA SER A 110 17.07 -0.73 -11.49
C SER A 110 17.21 -2.17 -11.99
N LEU A 111 16.17 -2.99 -11.82
CA LEU A 111 16.11 -4.36 -12.30
C LEU A 111 16.14 -4.43 -13.83
N LYS A 112 15.48 -3.53 -14.55
CA LYS A 112 15.55 -3.46 -16.02
C LYS A 112 16.98 -3.16 -16.50
N ARG A 113 17.71 -2.28 -15.81
CA ARG A 113 19.12 -1.99 -16.14
C ARG A 113 20.02 -3.19 -15.91
N LEU A 114 19.80 -3.93 -14.82
CA LEU A 114 20.56 -5.14 -14.48
C LEU A 114 20.19 -6.32 -15.40
N ASN A 115 18.92 -6.42 -15.77
CA ASN A 115 18.36 -7.51 -16.57
C ASN A 115 17.57 -6.96 -17.76
N PRO A 116 18.24 -6.45 -18.83
CA PRO A 116 17.56 -5.85 -19.97
C PRO A 116 16.59 -6.79 -20.71
N HIS A 117 16.83 -8.10 -20.58
CA HIS A 117 16.06 -9.18 -21.18
C HIS A 117 14.75 -9.50 -20.44
N TRP A 118 14.53 -8.95 -19.23
CA TRP A 118 13.27 -9.15 -18.51
C TRP A 118 12.14 -8.33 -19.14
N ASP A 119 10.97 -8.96 -19.23
CA ASP A 119 9.72 -8.33 -19.65
C ASP A 119 9.06 -7.56 -18.51
N SER A 120 8.00 -6.81 -18.83
CA SER A 120 7.28 -5.99 -17.84
C SER A 120 6.62 -6.79 -16.74
N GLU A 121 6.19 -8.02 -17.02
CA GLU A 121 5.59 -8.89 -16.01
C GLU A 121 6.64 -9.32 -14.99
N THR A 122 7.80 -9.81 -15.45
CA THR A 122 8.90 -10.21 -14.58
C THR A 122 9.38 -9.05 -13.72
N LEU A 123 9.55 -7.86 -14.32
CA LEU A 123 9.98 -6.66 -13.60
C LEU A 123 8.98 -6.24 -12.52
N TYR A 124 7.68 -6.27 -12.84
CA TYR A 124 6.62 -5.95 -11.89
C TYR A 124 6.61 -6.96 -10.73
N GLN A 125 6.66 -8.26 -11.02
CA GLN A 125 6.58 -9.30 -9.99
C GLN A 125 7.82 -9.35 -9.10
N GLU A 126 9.03 -9.20 -9.65
CA GLU A 126 10.25 -9.16 -8.85
C GLU A 126 10.32 -7.89 -7.99
N SER A 127 9.91 -6.74 -8.52
CA SER A 127 9.81 -5.50 -7.72
C SER A 127 8.76 -5.64 -6.62
N ARG A 128 7.60 -6.23 -6.92
CA ARG A 128 6.54 -6.54 -5.95
C ARG A 128 7.04 -7.47 -4.84
N LYS A 129 7.78 -8.51 -5.20
CA LYS A 129 8.34 -9.50 -4.26
C LYS A 129 9.32 -8.86 -3.29
N ILE A 130 10.24 -8.02 -3.80
CA ILE A 130 11.19 -7.27 -2.95
C ILE A 130 10.44 -6.32 -2.02
N MET A 131 9.45 -5.58 -2.53
CA MET A 131 8.65 -4.66 -1.72
C MET A 131 7.85 -5.37 -0.63
N GLY A 132 7.26 -6.52 -0.93
CA GLY A 132 6.60 -7.38 0.08
C GLY A 132 7.57 -7.79 1.19
N ALA A 133 8.79 -8.19 0.83
CA ALA A 133 9.83 -8.53 1.79
C ALA A 133 10.27 -7.33 2.64
N TYR A 134 10.42 -6.13 2.07
CA TYR A 134 10.69 -4.91 2.83
C TYR A 134 9.63 -4.66 3.89
N THR A 135 8.34 -4.75 3.53
CA THR A 135 7.27 -4.58 4.52
C THR A 135 7.28 -5.63 5.61
N GLN A 136 7.57 -6.89 5.30
CA GLN A 136 7.70 -7.92 6.33
C GLN A 136 8.86 -7.61 7.28
N ILE A 137 9.99 -7.14 6.76
CA ILE A 137 11.14 -6.71 7.58
C ILE A 137 10.74 -5.54 8.46
N PHE A 138 10.14 -4.48 7.92
CA PHE A 138 9.71 -3.32 8.72
C PHE A 138 8.76 -3.74 9.84
N VAL A 139 7.81 -4.63 9.55
CA VAL A 139 6.84 -5.09 10.54
C VAL A 139 7.51 -5.92 11.64
N PHE A 140 8.22 -6.99 11.29
CA PHE A 140 8.75 -7.93 12.28
C PHE A 140 10.00 -7.43 13.00
N ARG A 141 10.89 -6.73 12.30
CA ARG A 141 12.16 -6.24 12.86
C ARG A 141 11.99 -4.92 13.59
N ASP A 142 11.26 -3.97 12.99
CA ASP A 142 11.28 -2.58 13.45
C ASP A 142 9.99 -2.19 14.19
N TYR A 143 8.82 -2.63 13.73
CA TYR A 143 7.55 -2.17 14.28
C TYR A 143 7.06 -2.99 15.48
N LEU A 144 6.93 -4.31 15.34
CA LEU A 144 6.34 -5.17 16.37
C LEU A 144 7.08 -5.13 17.72
N PRO A 145 8.43 -5.04 17.80
CA PRO A 145 9.11 -4.88 19.08
C PRO A 145 8.70 -3.60 19.83
N HIS A 146 8.47 -2.49 19.12
CA HIS A 146 8.02 -1.24 19.74
C HIS A 146 6.57 -1.28 20.21
N ILE A 147 5.73 -2.08 19.55
CA ILE A 147 4.30 -2.20 19.92
C ILE A 147 4.07 -3.22 21.03
N LEU A 148 4.69 -4.39 20.93
CA LEU A 148 4.45 -5.52 21.83
C LEU A 148 5.43 -5.57 23.00
N GLY A 149 6.61 -4.97 22.85
CA GLY A 149 7.74 -5.09 23.77
C GLY A 149 8.52 -6.40 23.60
N ASP A 150 9.81 -6.35 23.93
CA ASP A 150 10.77 -7.44 23.69
C ASP A 150 10.34 -8.78 24.30
N ASN A 151 9.71 -8.76 25.48
CA ASN A 151 9.27 -9.98 26.15
C ASN A 151 8.13 -10.68 25.38
N ALA A 152 7.16 -9.91 24.87
CA ALA A 152 6.05 -10.47 24.11
C ALA A 152 6.52 -10.98 22.75
N VAL A 153 7.41 -10.24 22.05
CA VAL A 153 8.00 -10.71 20.79
C VAL A 153 8.75 -12.02 21.02
N ARG A 154 9.58 -12.12 22.06
CA ARG A 154 10.35 -13.34 22.34
C ARG A 154 9.46 -14.55 22.68
N THR A 155 8.38 -14.34 23.43
CA THR A 155 7.56 -15.44 23.96
C THR A 155 6.38 -15.83 23.07
N GLN A 156 5.81 -14.89 22.31
CA GLN A 156 4.61 -15.11 21.49
C GLN A 156 4.92 -15.25 19.99
N ILE A 157 5.94 -14.54 19.49
CA ILE A 157 6.33 -14.61 18.06
C ILE A 157 7.52 -15.55 17.89
N GLY A 158 8.57 -15.37 18.70
CA GLY A 158 9.77 -16.18 18.68
C GLY A 158 10.57 -16.09 17.37
N PRO A 159 11.66 -16.86 17.25
CA PRO A 159 12.39 -16.98 15.99
C PRO A 159 11.55 -17.74 14.95
N TYR A 160 11.65 -17.33 13.68
CA TYR A 160 10.97 -18.02 12.58
C TYR A 160 11.52 -19.45 12.42
N SER A 161 10.65 -20.45 12.54
CA SER A 161 10.99 -21.87 12.48
C SER A 161 10.78 -22.51 11.09
N GLY A 162 10.36 -21.73 10.10
CA GLY A 162 10.03 -22.19 8.76
C GLY A 162 8.54 -22.14 8.44
N TYR A 163 8.21 -22.34 7.16
CA TYR A 163 6.82 -22.33 6.70
C TYR A 163 6.08 -23.58 7.18
N ASN A 164 4.88 -23.40 7.74
CA ASN A 164 4.00 -24.48 8.13
C ASN A 164 2.65 -24.32 7.41
N PRO A 165 2.30 -25.20 6.46
CA PRO A 165 1.06 -25.10 5.69
C PRO A 165 -0.20 -25.36 6.52
N ASN A 166 -0.07 -25.87 7.75
CA ASN A 166 -1.20 -26.15 8.63
C ASN A 166 -1.59 -24.95 9.52
N VAL A 167 -0.86 -23.83 9.44
CA VAL A 167 -1.21 -22.59 10.16
C VAL A 167 -2.30 -21.87 9.38
N ASP A 168 -3.39 -21.50 10.06
CA ASP A 168 -4.43 -20.63 9.50
C ASP A 168 -3.90 -19.18 9.43
N PRO A 169 -3.71 -18.61 8.22
CA PRO A 169 -3.19 -17.26 8.06
C PRO A 169 -4.29 -16.20 8.08
N SER A 170 -5.56 -16.57 8.32
CA SER A 170 -6.68 -15.64 8.24
C SER A 170 -6.63 -14.57 9.34
N ILE A 171 -7.15 -13.38 9.02
CA ILE A 171 -7.29 -12.31 10.01
C ILE A 171 -8.46 -12.63 10.92
N SER A 172 -8.20 -12.68 12.23
CA SER A 172 -9.28 -12.85 13.21
C SER A 172 -10.20 -11.63 13.26
N ASN A 173 -11.48 -11.87 13.49
CA ASN A 173 -12.50 -10.81 13.56
C ASN A 173 -12.15 -9.77 14.66
N VAL A 174 -11.67 -10.24 15.81
CA VAL A 174 -11.23 -9.36 16.92
C VAL A 174 -10.07 -8.45 16.52
N PHE A 175 -9.13 -8.95 15.72
CA PHE A 175 -8.01 -8.14 15.22
C PHE A 175 -8.50 -7.05 14.27
N ALA A 176 -9.31 -7.44 13.27
CA ALA A 176 -9.80 -6.52 12.23
C ALA A 176 -10.74 -5.43 12.75
N THR A 177 -11.59 -5.76 13.73
CA THR A 177 -12.67 -4.85 14.17
C THR A 177 -12.30 -4.01 15.37
N ALA A 178 -11.43 -4.48 16.26
CA ALA A 178 -11.19 -3.84 17.55
C ALA A 178 -9.71 -3.74 17.93
N ALA A 179 -9.00 -4.87 18.08
CA ALA A 179 -7.71 -4.89 18.78
C ALA A 179 -6.63 -4.04 18.09
N TYR A 180 -6.50 -4.15 16.77
CA TYR A 180 -5.47 -3.39 16.04
C TYR A 180 -5.78 -1.90 15.90
N ARG A 181 -6.96 -1.45 16.36
CA ARG A 181 -7.32 -0.03 16.44
C ARG A 181 -6.76 0.67 17.68
N PHE A 182 -5.95 0.00 18.50
CA PHE A 182 -5.24 0.63 19.64
C PHE A 182 -4.46 1.88 19.20
N ALA A 183 -3.94 1.87 17.97
CA ALA A 183 -3.15 2.97 17.40
C ALA A 183 -3.93 4.28 17.27
N HIS A 184 -5.27 4.27 17.33
CA HIS A 184 -6.06 5.50 17.38
C HIS A 184 -5.73 6.37 18.60
N LEU A 185 -5.20 5.78 19.68
CA LEU A 185 -4.73 6.52 20.86
C LEU A 185 -3.40 7.26 20.63
N ALA A 186 -2.70 6.98 19.53
CA ALA A 186 -1.41 7.59 19.19
C ALA A 186 -1.53 8.70 18.14
N ILE A 187 -2.75 9.03 17.70
CA ILE A 187 -3.00 10.09 16.73
C ILE A 187 -2.87 11.45 17.44
N GLN A 188 -2.00 12.31 16.92
CA GLN A 188 -1.89 13.69 17.37
C GLN A 188 -3.05 14.53 16.81
N PRO A 189 -3.54 15.54 17.55
CA PRO A 189 -4.62 16.42 17.11
C PRO A 189 -4.25 17.28 15.90
#